data_AF-A0A945CYB9-F1
#
_entry.id   AF-A0A945CYB9-F1
#
_cell.length_a   1.000
_cell.length_b   1.000
_cell.length_c   1.000
_cell.angle_alpha   90.00
_cell.angle_beta   90.00
_cell.angle_gamma   90.00
#
_symmetry.space_group_name_H-M   'P 1'
#
loop_
_entity.id
_entity.type
_entity.pdbx_description
1 polymer ?
#
loop_
_entity_poly.entity_id
_entity_poly.type
_entity_poly.pdbx_seq_one_letter_code
_entity_poly.pdbx_strand_id
1 'polypeptide(L)'
;GELILHRGRRFKTYRGMGSEGAMGAGSADRYGQADVTNTQKYVPEGVEGRVPYRGKLGEFTYQMVGGLRAAMGYCGTATVEELRHQATFVRVSGASLVESHPHDIQIIKEAPNYQVATEPTPR
;
A
#
# COMPACT_ATOMS: atom_id res chain seq x y z
N GLY A 1 -9.68 9.07 -2.84
CA GLY A 1 -10.67 8.92 -3.91
C GLY A 1 -12.04 8.60 -3.37
N GLU A 2 -12.99 8.46 -4.29
CA GLU A 2 -14.41 8.17 -4.05
C GLU A 2 -14.64 6.71 -3.67
N LEU A 3 -15.75 6.42 -2.98
CA LEU A 3 -16.15 5.06 -2.62
C LEU A 3 -16.86 4.40 -3.81
N ILE A 4 -16.39 3.23 -4.21
CA ILE A 4 -16.96 2.44 -5.31
C ILE A 4 -17.43 1.10 -4.76
N LEU A 5 -18.63 0.67 -5.16
CA LEU A 5 -19.10 -0.69 -4.96
C LEU A 5 -18.77 -1.52 -6.22
N HIS A 6 -18.03 -2.61 -6.07
CA HIS A 6 -17.72 -3.51 -7.17
C HIS A 6 -17.72 -4.96 -6.71
N ARG A 7 -18.45 -5.83 -7.44
CA ARG A 7 -18.60 -7.26 -7.13
C ARG A 7 -18.93 -7.50 -5.63
N GLY A 8 -19.84 -6.69 -5.09
CA GLY A 8 -20.28 -6.79 -3.69
C GLY A 8 -19.26 -6.32 -2.63
N ARG A 9 -18.07 -5.86 -3.03
CA ARG A 9 -17.04 -5.32 -2.12
C ARG A 9 -16.89 -3.82 -2.29
N ARG A 10 -16.56 -3.13 -1.19
CA ARG A 10 -16.30 -1.68 -1.18
C ARG A 10 -14.84 -1.40 -1.50
N PHE A 11 -14.60 -0.47 -2.40
CA PHE A 11 -13.30 0.00 -2.82
C PHE A 11 -13.23 1.53 -2.75
N LYS A 12 -12.02 2.09 -2.83
CA LYS A 12 -11.81 3.50 -3.11
C LYS A 12 -10.94 3.68 -4.35
N THR A 13 -11.20 4.74 -5.12
CA THR A 13 -10.28 5.13 -6.21
C THR A 13 -8.93 5.55 -5.65
N TYR A 14 -7.88 5.07 -6.30
CA TYR A 14 -6.48 5.36 -6.00
C TYR A 14 -5.74 5.57 -7.32
N ARG A 15 -4.98 6.65 -7.42
CA ARG A 15 -4.20 6.98 -8.62
C ARG A 15 -2.87 7.58 -8.26
N GLY A 16 -1.84 7.26 -9.04
CA GLY A 16 -0.55 7.94 -8.99
C GLY A 16 -0.68 9.39 -9.48
N MET A 17 0.12 10.31 -8.95
CA MET A 17 0.06 11.72 -9.37
C MET A 17 0.56 11.94 -10.81
N GLY A 18 1.31 11.00 -11.39
CA GLY A 18 1.73 10.99 -12.79
C GLY A 18 0.83 10.14 -13.70
N SER A 19 -0.38 9.82 -13.25
CA SER A 19 -1.40 9.19 -14.11
C SER A 19 -2.05 10.22 -15.03
N GLU A 20 -2.60 9.77 -16.15
CA GLU A 20 -3.23 10.64 -17.15
C GLU A 20 -4.34 11.52 -16.54
N GLY A 21 -5.22 10.95 -15.72
CA GLY A 21 -6.30 11.69 -15.07
C GLY A 21 -5.83 12.59 -13.93
N ALA A 22 -4.67 12.36 -13.34
CA ALA A 22 -4.05 13.29 -12.39
C ALA A 22 -3.35 14.46 -13.12
N MET A 23 -2.61 14.16 -14.19
CA MET A 23 -1.88 15.16 -14.98
C MET A 23 -2.83 16.10 -15.70
N GLY A 24 -3.91 15.57 -16.30
CA GLY A 24 -4.99 16.38 -16.87
C GLY A 24 -5.74 17.24 -15.85
N ALA A 25 -5.64 16.91 -14.56
CA ALA A 25 -6.18 17.71 -13.46
C ALA A 25 -5.16 18.70 -12.85
N GLY A 26 -3.99 18.87 -13.48
CA GLY A 26 -3.01 19.90 -13.12
C GLY A 26 -1.74 19.42 -12.42
N SER A 27 -1.46 18.11 -12.34
CA SER A 27 -0.16 17.64 -11.83
C SER A 27 0.96 17.62 -12.88
N ALA A 28 0.65 17.86 -14.16
CA ALA A 28 1.55 17.69 -15.30
C ALA A 28 2.88 18.46 -15.18
N ASP A 29 2.89 19.65 -14.58
CA ASP A 29 4.11 20.46 -14.40
C ASP A 29 5.19 19.74 -13.59
N ARG A 30 4.79 19.03 -12.53
CA ARG A 30 5.71 18.23 -11.70
C ARG A 30 6.31 17.02 -12.43
N TYR A 31 5.75 16.65 -13.57
CA TYR A 31 6.17 15.54 -14.41
C TYR A 31 6.80 16.02 -15.72
N GLY A 32 7.15 17.31 -15.82
CA GLY A 32 7.79 17.87 -17.01
C GLY A 32 6.89 17.91 -18.24
N GLN A 33 5.57 17.86 -18.04
CA GLN A 33 4.56 17.82 -19.12
C GLN A 33 3.66 19.06 -19.12
N ALA A 34 4.14 20.17 -18.54
CA ALA A 34 3.41 21.44 -18.45
C ALA A 34 2.96 21.97 -19.84
N ASP A 35 3.83 21.84 -20.85
CA ASP A 35 3.59 22.35 -22.20
C ASP A 35 2.71 21.42 -23.06
N VAL A 36 2.33 20.24 -22.53
CA VAL A 36 1.49 19.28 -23.23
C VAL A 36 0.02 19.67 -23.04
N THR A 37 -0.55 20.31 -24.07
CA THR A 37 -1.93 20.81 -24.08
C THR A 37 -2.96 19.75 -24.44
N ASN A 38 -2.55 18.68 -25.13
CA ASN A 38 -3.42 17.54 -25.44
C ASN A 38 -3.13 16.40 -24.46
N THR A 39 -4.10 16.09 -23.60
CA THR A 39 -3.98 15.04 -22.58
C THR A 39 -3.67 13.66 -23.16
N GLN A 40 -4.09 13.38 -24.41
CA GLN A 40 -3.77 12.12 -25.11
C GLN A 40 -2.29 11.97 -25.47
N LYS A 41 -1.52 13.07 -25.41
CA LYS A 41 -0.07 13.06 -25.63
C LYS A 41 0.73 12.94 -24.34
N TYR A 42 0.07 12.83 -23.19
CA TYR A 42 0.80 12.57 -21.96
C TYR A 42 1.51 11.23 -22.01
N VAL A 43 2.69 11.18 -21.40
CA VAL A 43 3.43 9.96 -21.13
C VAL A 43 3.26 9.66 -19.63
N PRO A 44 2.27 8.85 -19.24
CA PRO A 44 1.99 8.61 -17.83
C PRO A 44 3.02 7.69 -17.18
N GLU A 45 3.52 8.11 -16.01
CA GLU A 45 4.38 7.31 -15.14
C GLU A 45 3.59 6.66 -13.98
N GLY A 46 2.33 7.04 -13.82
CA GLY A 46 1.43 6.54 -12.80
C GLY A 46 0.24 5.76 -13.36
N VAL A 47 -0.24 4.79 -12.60
CA VAL A 47 -1.47 4.04 -12.90
C VAL A 47 -2.66 4.54 -12.10
N GLU A 48 -3.85 4.30 -12.61
CA GLU A 48 -5.11 4.50 -11.91
C GLU A 48 -5.75 3.15 -11.59
N GLY A 49 -6.36 3.04 -10.43
CA GLY A 49 -7.01 1.82 -10.02
C GLY A 49 -7.86 2.01 -8.77
N ARG A 50 -8.08 0.89 -8.09
CA ARG A 50 -8.91 0.84 -6.89
C ARG A 50 -8.21 0.02 -5.82
N VAL A 51 -8.43 0.41 -4.57
CA VAL A 51 -7.94 -0.31 -3.40
C VAL A 51 -9.13 -0.72 -2.52
N PRO A 52 -9.09 -1.88 -1.83
CA PRO A 52 -10.14 -2.26 -0.90
C PRO A 52 -10.36 -1.18 0.15
N TYR A 53 -11.62 -0.96 0.54
CA TYR A 53 -11.95 0.00 1.59
C TYR A 53 -11.42 -0.49 2.94
N ARG A 54 -10.59 0.33 3.59
CA ARG A 54 -9.88 -0.01 4.85
C ARG A 54 -10.50 0.58 6.13
N GLY A 55 -11.72 1.10 6.08
CA GLY A 55 -12.36 1.69 7.26
C GLY A 55 -11.89 3.13 7.54
N LYS A 56 -12.00 3.54 8.81
CA LYS A 56 -11.60 4.87 9.26
C LYS A 56 -10.09 4.95 9.43
N LEU A 57 -9.51 6.12 9.19
CA LEU A 57 -8.07 6.34 9.30
C LEU A 57 -7.53 5.97 10.70
N GLY A 58 -8.23 6.36 11.77
CA GLY A 58 -7.79 6.10 13.15
C GLY A 58 -7.63 4.62 13.47
N GLU A 59 -8.54 3.76 13.01
CA GLU A 59 -8.47 2.31 13.21
C GLU A 59 -7.27 1.70 12.47
N PHE A 60 -7.04 2.16 11.23
CA PHE A 60 -5.91 1.72 10.42
C PHE A 60 -4.57 2.16 11.03
N THR A 61 -4.45 3.44 11.43
CA THR A 61 -3.25 3.98 12.06
C THR A 61 -2.95 3.29 13.39
N TYR A 62 -3.97 2.95 14.19
CA TYR A 62 -3.80 2.21 15.44
C TYR A 62 -3.10 0.86 15.21
N GLN A 63 -3.53 0.09 14.21
CA GLN A 63 -2.90 -1.19 13.86
C GLN A 63 -1.44 -1.02 13.41
N MET A 64 -1.17 -0.01 12.59
CA MET A 64 0.20 0.30 12.12
C MET A 64 1.13 0.68 13.26
N VAL A 65 0.68 1.54 14.17
CA VAL A 65 1.45 1.94 15.36
C VAL A 65 1.64 0.76 16.31
N GLY A 66 0.63 -0.09 16.47
CA GLY A 66 0.73 -1.33 17.25
C GLY A 66 1.82 -2.26 16.72
N GLY A 67 1.87 -2.48 15.40
CA GLY A 67 2.93 -3.27 14.76
C GLY A 67 4.33 -2.67 14.95
N LEU A 68 4.47 -1.35 14.80
CA LEU A 68 5.74 -0.66 15.03
C LEU A 68 6.21 -0.80 16.48
N ARG A 69 5.32 -0.63 17.46
CA ARG A 69 5.65 -0.79 18.88
C ARG A 69 6.06 -2.22 19.22
N ALA A 70 5.39 -3.22 18.65
CA ALA A 70 5.78 -4.62 18.81
C ALA A 70 7.19 -4.87 18.25
N ALA A 71 7.49 -4.36 17.05
CA ALA A 71 8.81 -4.45 16.43
C ALA A 71 9.90 -3.77 17.30
N MET A 72 9.63 -2.56 17.80
CA MET A 72 10.53 -1.87 18.72
C MET A 72 10.79 -2.67 20.01
N GLY A 73 9.78 -3.38 20.51
CA GLY A 73 9.91 -4.31 21.63
C GLY A 73 10.83 -5.49 21.32
N TYR A 74 10.69 -6.13 20.15
CA TYR A 74 11.61 -7.20 19.70
C TYR A 74 13.05 -6.71 19.52
N CYS A 75 13.23 -5.47 19.08
CA CYS A 75 14.55 -4.86 18.92
C CYS A 75 15.12 -4.25 20.21
N GLY A 76 14.35 -4.21 21.31
CA GLY A 76 14.80 -3.61 22.58
C GLY A 76 15.01 -2.09 22.53
N THR A 77 14.23 -1.38 21.72
CA THR A 77 14.38 0.08 21.49
C THR A 77 13.21 0.86 22.05
N ALA A 78 13.49 1.94 22.78
CA ALA A 78 12.48 2.78 23.43
C ALA A 78 11.98 3.91 22.52
N THR A 79 12.81 4.35 21.57
CA THR A 79 12.49 5.45 20.65
C THR A 79 12.68 5.06 19.19
N VAL A 80 12.01 5.79 18.28
CA VAL A 80 12.19 5.60 16.84
C VAL A 80 13.63 5.88 16.41
N GLU A 81 14.32 6.79 17.09
CA GLU A 81 15.71 7.11 16.78
C GLU A 81 16.64 5.95 17.18
N GLU A 82 16.42 5.34 18.34
CA GLU A 82 17.13 4.12 18.72
C GLU A 82 16.87 2.98 17.73
N LEU A 83 15.62 2.77 17.30
CA LEU A 83 15.30 1.78 16.28
C LEU A 83 16.09 2.01 14.98
N ARG A 84 16.23 3.26 14.55
CA ARG A 84 16.97 3.61 13.32
C ARG A 84 18.47 3.30 13.41
N HIS A 85 19.08 3.42 14.58
CA HIS A 85 20.53 3.22 14.76
C HIS A 85 20.92 1.84 15.27
N GLN A 86 20.05 1.17 16.01
CA GLN A 86 20.38 -0.09 16.72
C GLN A 86 19.77 -1.32 16.05
N ALA A 87 18.70 -1.18 15.25
CA ALA A 87 18.11 -2.33 14.58
C ALA A 87 19.09 -2.97 13.60
N THR A 88 19.14 -4.30 13.61
CA THR A 88 19.95 -5.08 12.67
C THR A 88 19.04 -5.83 11.70
N PHE A 89 19.39 -5.78 10.42
CA PHE A 89 18.69 -6.54 9.38
C PHE A 89 19.46 -7.80 9.02
N VAL A 90 18.73 -8.87 8.75
CA VAL A 90 19.26 -10.11 8.21
C VAL A 90 18.75 -10.28 6.78
N ARG A 91 19.63 -10.67 5.87
CA ARG A 91 19.24 -11.00 4.50
C ARG A 91 18.56 -12.36 4.47
N VAL A 92 17.37 -12.42 3.88
CA VAL A 92 16.58 -13.64 3.77
C VAL A 92 16.41 -14.04 2.30
N SER A 93 16.12 -15.33 2.08
CA SER A 93 15.81 -15.85 0.75
C SER A 93 14.34 -15.64 0.38
N GLY A 94 13.97 -15.91 -0.88
CA GLY A 94 12.56 -15.94 -1.29
C GLY A 94 11.74 -17.00 -0.54
N ALA A 95 12.34 -18.13 -0.16
CA ALA A 95 11.66 -19.17 0.60
C ALA A 95 11.30 -18.69 2.02
N SER A 96 12.22 -17.96 2.66
CA SER A 96 12.00 -17.36 3.97
C SER A 96 10.90 -16.28 3.95
N LEU A 97 10.68 -15.62 2.81
CA LEU A 97 9.58 -14.65 2.66
C LEU A 97 8.21 -15.37 2.68
N VAL A 98 8.12 -16.52 2.02
CA VAL A 98 6.92 -17.38 2.05
C VAL A 98 6.69 -17.90 3.47
N GLU A 99 7.75 -18.37 4.13
CA GLU A 99 7.71 -18.81 5.53
C GLU A 99 7.25 -17.69 6.48
N SER A 100 7.61 -16.43 6.21
CA SER A 100 7.21 -15.29 7.05
C SER A 100 5.72 -14.95 6.98
N HIS A 101 5.03 -15.37 5.91
CA HIS A 101 3.58 -15.19 5.77
C HIS A 101 2.86 -16.42 6.33
N PRO A 102 1.58 -16.34 6.76
CA PRO A 102 0.80 -17.53 7.05
C PRO A 102 0.82 -18.48 5.85
N HIS A 103 1.32 -19.69 6.08
CA HIS A 103 1.47 -20.75 5.09
C HIS A 103 0.87 -22.05 5.65
N ASP A 104 0.50 -22.97 4.75
CA ASP A 104 -0.07 -24.29 5.07
C ASP A 104 -1.33 -24.28 5.95
N ILE A 105 -2.07 -23.16 5.95
CA ILE A 105 -3.36 -23.00 6.65
C ILE A 105 -4.39 -22.26 5.79
N GLN A 106 -5.67 -22.50 6.06
CA GLN A 106 -6.77 -21.72 5.47
C GLN A 106 -7.19 -20.59 6.41
N ILE A 107 -7.06 -19.34 5.94
CA ILE A 107 -7.55 -18.17 6.67
C ILE A 107 -9.07 -18.09 6.51
N ILE A 108 -9.81 -18.31 7.61
CA ILE A 108 -11.28 -18.24 7.64
C ILE A 108 -11.85 -16.87 8.03
N LYS A 109 -11.01 -16.01 8.62
CA LYS A 109 -11.36 -14.65 9.04
C LYS A 109 -10.18 -13.72 8.83
N GLU A 110 -10.41 -12.60 8.17
CA GLU A 110 -9.37 -11.59 7.94
C GLU A 110 -8.98 -10.91 9.25
N ALA A 111 -7.68 -10.77 9.48
CA ALA A 111 -7.14 -9.99 10.58
C ALA A 111 -7.13 -8.49 10.22
N PRO A 112 -7.28 -7.58 11.19
CA PRO A 112 -7.35 -6.15 10.92
C PRO A 112 -6.04 -5.56 10.35
N ASN A 113 -4.91 -6.25 10.55
CA ASN A 113 -3.57 -5.85 10.14
C ASN A 113 -2.93 -6.80 9.11
N TYR A 114 -3.68 -7.81 8.62
CA TYR A 114 -3.15 -8.76 7.63
C TYR A 114 -4.22 -9.10 6.59
N GLN A 115 -3.94 -8.74 5.34
CA GLN A 115 -4.78 -9.01 4.19
C GLN A 115 -3.94 -9.69 3.13
N VAL A 116 -4.33 -10.91 2.75
CA VAL A 116 -3.76 -11.55 1.57
C VAL A 116 -4.27 -10.80 0.34
N ALA A 117 -3.39 -10.50 -0.61
CA ALA A 117 -3.77 -9.94 -1.89
C ALA A 117 -4.68 -10.95 -2.62
N THR A 118 -5.97 -10.86 -2.38
CA THR A 118 -6.98 -11.74 -2.97
C THR A 118 -7.51 -11.11 -4.24
N GLU A 119 -6.78 -11.28 -5.34
CA GLU A 119 -7.35 -11.69 -6.63
C GLU A 119 -6.32 -12.60 -7.32
N PRO A 120 -6.65 -13.86 -7.66
CA PRO A 120 -5.87 -14.58 -8.65
C PRO A 120 -6.06 -13.82 -9.97
N THR A 121 -4.98 -13.26 -10.51
CA THR A 121 -4.97 -12.85 -11.91
C THR A 121 -5.31 -14.11 -12.71
N PRO A 122 -6.41 -14.15 -13.49
CA PRO A 122 -6.62 -15.27 -14.40
C PRO A 122 -5.40 -15.31 -15.33
N ARG A 123 -4.75 -16.49 -15.41
CA ARG A 123 -3.72 -16.77 -16.40
C ARG A 123 -4.32 -16.73 -17.80
#